data_AF-A0A7W9ST35-F1
#
_entry.id   AF-A0A7W9ST35-F1
#
_cell.length_a   1.000
_cell.length_b   1.000
_cell.length_c   1.000
_cell.angle_alpha   90.00
_cell.angle_beta   90.00
_cell.angle_gamma   90.00
#
_symmetry.space_group_name_H-M   'P 1'
#
loop_
_entity.id
_entity.type
_entity.pdbx_description
1 polymer ?
#
loop_
_entity_poly.entity_id
_entity_poly.type
_entity_poly.pdbx_seq_one_letter_code
_entity_poly.pdbx_strand_id
1 'polypeptide(L)'
;MIKGDSVKKFTFVVVSGFGLLSGVYAQEGQEGTPTLVAPAPVLPVFTPQSVRPGRDRFSNSPALTLDGLVETLKTNATFRKNLSKHFAIPEDRLLGFVADALVPQVLSADSRVQNYGVTKSGLIYHKNTTLKKGTRVWGLRDGTPILKWDCSNPLLLELPVKRRVPKPTPVGLWKEKGIAPPEATLLPPTELGAPMGITLALEKPGDPLLPPPPFTPTPTPGNPTSPRSSSMITRSGVPLLPVAGVFGLVVRSQTAPTSVPEPTTIALLGLGALGLLTLRRQR
;
A
#
# COMPACT_ATOMS: atom_id res chain seq x y z
N MET A 1 -3.77 -38.62 -37.00
CA MET A 1 -4.55 -37.62 -37.76
C MET A 1 -5.48 -36.90 -36.78
N ILE A 2 -5.10 -35.72 -36.32
CA ILE A 2 -5.95 -34.87 -35.46
C ILE A 2 -6.34 -33.67 -36.30
N LYS A 3 -7.66 -33.50 -36.46
CA LYS A 3 -8.31 -32.49 -37.29
C LYS A 3 -8.09 -31.12 -36.65
N GLY A 4 -7.50 -30.19 -37.40
CA GLY A 4 -7.21 -28.85 -36.93
C GLY A 4 -8.47 -28.01 -36.78
N ASP A 5 -8.70 -27.50 -35.58
CA ASP A 5 -9.77 -26.54 -35.32
C ASP A 5 -9.34 -25.12 -35.71
N SER A 6 -10.28 -24.48 -36.41
CA SER A 6 -10.15 -23.19 -37.06
C SER A 6 -10.05 -22.06 -36.02
N VAL A 7 -8.88 -21.41 -35.95
CA VAL A 7 -8.65 -20.26 -35.07
C VAL A 7 -9.39 -19.04 -35.63
N LYS A 8 -10.53 -18.69 -35.02
CA LYS A 8 -11.23 -17.42 -35.29
C LYS A 8 -10.34 -16.27 -34.81
N LYS A 9 -9.77 -15.51 -35.75
CA LYS A 9 -9.07 -14.25 -35.47
C LYS A 9 -10.09 -13.22 -34.99
N PHE A 10 -10.00 -12.83 -33.71
CA PHE A 10 -10.68 -11.65 -33.19
C PHE A 10 -9.72 -10.45 -33.30
N THR A 11 -10.02 -9.56 -34.24
CA THR A 11 -9.36 -8.26 -34.34
C THR A 11 -10.08 -7.29 -33.40
N PHE A 12 -9.43 -6.90 -32.32
CA PHE A 12 -9.92 -5.82 -31.45
C PHE A 12 -9.47 -4.48 -32.03
N VAL A 13 -10.44 -3.69 -32.50
CA VAL A 13 -10.22 -2.29 -32.84
C VAL A 13 -10.39 -1.46 -31.56
N VAL A 14 -9.29 -1.01 -30.98
CA VAL A 14 -9.31 -0.05 -29.87
C VAL A 14 -9.52 1.34 -30.47
N VAL A 15 -10.77 1.81 -30.45
CA VAL A 15 -11.10 3.19 -30.81
C VAL A 15 -10.82 4.08 -29.59
N SER A 16 -9.61 4.66 -29.54
CA SER A 16 -9.32 5.76 -28.63
C SER A 16 -9.87 7.05 -29.23
N GLY A 17 -11.13 7.35 -28.94
CA GLY A 17 -11.78 8.59 -29.36
C GLY A 17 -12.82 9.01 -28.34
N PHE A 18 -12.50 10.05 -27.57
CA PHE A 18 -13.47 10.79 -26.75
C PHE A 18 -14.43 11.51 -27.70
N GLY A 19 -15.42 10.78 -28.19
CA GLY A 19 -16.49 11.29 -29.03
C GLY A 19 -17.80 10.65 -28.58
N LEU A 20 -18.66 11.46 -27.98
CA LEU A 20 -20.07 11.13 -27.76
C LEU A 20 -20.75 10.94 -29.12
N LEU A 21 -20.64 9.74 -29.69
CA LEU A 21 -21.47 9.31 -30.81
C LEU A 21 -22.61 8.48 -30.24
N SER A 22 -23.73 9.16 -30.02
CA SER A 22 -25.03 8.53 -29.81
C SER A 22 -25.44 7.82 -31.11
N GLY A 23 -24.98 6.57 -31.28
CA GLY A 23 -25.44 5.70 -32.37
C GLY A 23 -26.80 5.12 -32.03
N VAL A 24 -27.87 5.74 -32.53
CA VAL A 24 -29.21 5.14 -32.56
C VAL A 24 -29.20 4.10 -33.68
N TYR A 25 -29.12 2.82 -33.34
CA TYR A 25 -29.37 1.74 -34.29
C TYR A 25 -30.88 1.61 -34.49
N ALA A 26 -31.36 1.96 -35.68
CA ALA A 26 -32.71 1.61 -36.12
C ALA A 26 -32.69 0.14 -36.56
N GLN A 27 -33.41 -0.71 -35.84
CA GLN A 27 -33.74 -2.07 -36.28
C GLN A 27 -35.02 -1.99 -37.11
N GLU A 28 -34.92 -2.36 -38.39
CA GLU A 28 -36.05 -2.43 -39.31
C GLU A 28 -36.59 -3.86 -39.32
N GLY A 29 -37.87 -4.03 -38.98
CA GLY A 29 -38.62 -5.26 -39.25
C GLY A 29 -39.20 -5.97 -38.03
N GLN A 30 -40.26 -5.42 -37.44
CA GLN A 30 -41.39 -6.22 -36.98
C GLN A 30 -42.59 -5.30 -36.71
N GLU A 31 -43.69 -5.54 -37.40
CA GLU A 31 -45.00 -4.94 -37.15
C GLU A 31 -45.51 -5.39 -35.78
N GLY A 32 -44.98 -4.77 -34.73
CA GLY A 32 -45.38 -4.92 -33.35
C GLY A 32 -45.75 -3.56 -32.80
N THR A 33 -46.89 -3.49 -32.13
CA THR A 33 -47.40 -2.30 -31.44
C THR A 33 -46.27 -1.59 -30.70
N PRO A 34 -46.02 -0.28 -30.91
CA PRO A 34 -44.88 0.42 -30.32
C PRO A 34 -45.01 0.39 -28.80
N THR A 35 -44.32 -0.57 -28.17
CA THR A 35 -44.21 -0.62 -26.72
C THR A 35 -43.20 0.45 -26.33
N LEU A 36 -43.68 1.49 -25.66
CA LEU A 36 -42.87 2.59 -25.20
C LEU A 36 -41.91 2.08 -24.11
N VAL A 37 -40.74 1.59 -24.53
CA VAL A 37 -39.69 1.13 -23.61
C VAL A 37 -39.15 2.37 -22.90
N ALA A 38 -39.54 2.56 -21.65
CA ALA A 38 -39.00 3.63 -20.82
C ALA A 38 -37.47 3.51 -20.79
N PRO A 39 -36.72 4.61 -20.99
CA PRO A 39 -35.26 4.57 -20.95
C PRO A 39 -34.83 4.05 -19.58
N ALA A 40 -34.02 2.99 -19.57
CA ALA A 40 -33.47 2.44 -18.34
C ALA A 40 -32.76 3.56 -17.56
N PRO A 41 -32.98 3.68 -16.24
CA PRO A 41 -32.34 4.71 -15.45
C PRO A 41 -30.82 4.54 -15.56
N VAL A 42 -30.15 5.55 -16.12
CA VAL A 42 -28.69 5.61 -16.17
C VAL A 42 -28.23 5.77 -14.72
N LEU A 43 -27.82 4.67 -14.11
CA LEU A 43 -27.24 4.70 -12.77
C LEU A 43 -26.00 5.61 -12.82
N PRO A 44 -25.87 6.59 -11.91
CA PRO A 44 -24.69 7.45 -11.87
C PRO A 44 -23.45 6.57 -11.71
N VAL A 45 -22.54 6.63 -12.69
CA VAL A 45 -21.24 5.99 -12.58
C VAL A 45 -20.50 6.69 -11.45
N PHE A 46 -20.41 6.04 -10.31
CA PHE A 46 -19.68 6.55 -9.16
C PHE A 46 -18.19 6.46 -9.50
N THR A 47 -17.62 7.51 -10.07
CA THR A 47 -16.17 7.62 -10.20
C THR A 47 -15.63 7.75 -8.78
N PRO A 48 -14.88 6.76 -8.25
CA PRO A 48 -14.31 6.87 -6.92
C PRO A 48 -13.50 8.17 -6.88
N GLN A 49 -13.88 9.10 -6.01
CA GLN A 49 -13.14 10.34 -5.85
C GLN A 49 -11.69 9.96 -5.61
N SER A 50 -10.80 10.38 -6.51
CA SER A 50 -9.36 10.23 -6.36
C SER A 50 -8.94 11.01 -5.12
N VAL A 51 -9.03 10.39 -3.95
CA VAL A 51 -8.50 10.91 -2.70
C VAL A 51 -7.07 11.30 -2.99
N ARG A 52 -6.77 12.60 -2.87
CA ARG A 52 -5.43 13.10 -3.20
C ARG A 52 -4.45 12.30 -2.35
N PRO A 53 -3.62 11.51 -3.00
CA PRO A 53 -2.83 10.54 -2.29
C PRO A 53 -1.77 11.29 -1.49
N GLY A 54 -1.50 10.81 -0.27
CA GLY A 54 -0.56 11.46 0.65
C GLY A 54 0.80 11.72 -0.01
N ARG A 55 1.46 12.82 0.38
CA ARG A 55 2.71 13.28 -0.23
C ARG A 55 3.84 12.24 -0.16
N ASP A 56 3.77 11.32 0.80
CA ASP A 56 4.86 10.42 1.18
C ASP A 56 4.46 8.93 1.02
N ARG A 57 4.14 8.57 -0.21
CA ARG A 57 3.64 7.25 -0.60
C ARG A 57 4.68 6.46 -1.37
N PHE A 58 4.73 5.15 -1.14
CA PHE A 58 5.56 4.24 -1.92
C PHE A 58 5.02 4.02 -3.34
N SER A 59 3.69 3.92 -3.48
CA SER A 59 3.02 3.80 -4.78
C SER A 59 2.18 5.02 -5.10
N ASN A 60 2.23 5.45 -6.36
CA ASN A 60 1.36 6.52 -6.86
C ASN A 60 -0.05 6.05 -7.25
N SER A 61 -0.30 4.75 -7.24
CA SER A 61 -1.59 4.16 -7.60
C SER A 61 -2.04 3.23 -6.48
N PRO A 62 -3.26 3.39 -5.94
CA PRO A 62 -3.79 2.43 -5.00
C PRO A 62 -3.99 1.09 -5.73
N ALA A 63 -3.49 0.02 -5.12
CA ALA A 63 -3.79 -1.33 -5.56
C ALA A 63 -4.98 -1.84 -4.75
N LEU A 64 -6.14 -1.98 -5.38
CA LEU A 64 -7.37 -2.44 -4.71
C LEU A 64 -7.47 -3.98 -4.66
N THR A 65 -6.66 -4.67 -5.47
CA THR A 65 -6.60 -6.13 -5.55
C THR A 65 -5.15 -6.59 -5.47
N LEU A 66 -4.93 -7.84 -5.06
CA LEU A 66 -3.59 -8.41 -4.97
C LEU A 66 -2.92 -8.44 -6.34
N ASP A 67 -3.66 -8.85 -7.37
CA ASP A 67 -3.18 -8.84 -8.76
C ASP A 67 -2.81 -7.44 -9.21
N GLY A 68 -3.61 -6.43 -8.85
CA GLY A 68 -3.31 -5.02 -9.12
C GLY A 68 -2.04 -4.55 -8.42
N LEU A 69 -1.75 -5.03 -7.21
CA LEU A 69 -0.53 -4.72 -6.47
C LEU A 69 0.70 -5.34 -7.15
N VAL A 70 0.61 -6.61 -7.53
CA VAL A 70 1.65 -7.33 -8.26
C VAL A 70 1.92 -6.66 -9.61
N GLU A 71 0.87 -6.30 -10.35
CA GLU A 71 1.01 -5.62 -11.63
C GLU A 71 1.63 -4.22 -11.48
N THR A 72 1.25 -3.49 -10.43
CA THR A 72 1.89 -2.20 -10.10
C THR A 72 3.37 -2.36 -9.78
N LEU A 73 3.77 -3.42 -9.06
CA LEU A 73 5.18 -3.71 -8.81
C LEU A 73 5.96 -4.10 -10.07
N LYS A 74 5.32 -4.78 -11.03
CA LYS A 74 5.95 -5.14 -12.32
C LYS A 74 6.17 -3.89 -13.19
N THR A 75 5.16 -3.04 -13.29
CA THR A 75 5.16 -1.86 -14.17
C THR A 75 5.93 -0.68 -13.60
N ASN A 76 5.89 -0.46 -12.28
CA ASN A 76 6.55 0.68 -11.62
C ASN A 76 7.89 0.28 -10.99
N ALA A 77 8.98 0.43 -11.76
CA ALA A 77 10.33 0.12 -11.31
C ALA A 77 10.77 0.92 -10.07
N THR A 78 10.37 2.19 -9.97
CA THR A 78 10.72 3.04 -8.81
C THR A 78 10.09 2.52 -7.52
N PHE A 79 8.80 2.15 -7.57
CA PHE A 79 8.11 1.56 -6.43
C PHE A 79 8.76 0.24 -6.02
N ARG A 80 9.03 -0.65 -6.97
CA ARG A 80 9.70 -1.94 -6.73
C ARG A 80 11.08 -1.77 -6.11
N LYS A 81 11.92 -0.88 -6.65
CA LYS A 81 13.28 -0.59 -6.14
C LYS A 81 13.24 0.00 -4.73
N ASN A 82 12.33 0.93 -4.45
CA ASN A 82 12.19 1.51 -3.11
C ASN A 82 11.76 0.46 -2.08
N LEU A 83 10.81 -0.41 -2.45
CA LEU A 83 10.32 -1.46 -1.57
C LEU A 83 11.39 -2.55 -1.33
N SER A 84 12.14 -2.92 -2.38
CA SER A 84 13.30 -3.82 -2.30
C SER A 84 14.39 -3.26 -1.38
N LYS A 85 14.72 -1.96 -1.54
CA LYS A 85 15.67 -1.25 -0.68
C LYS A 85 15.21 -1.21 0.78
N HIS A 86 13.91 -0.94 1.01
CA HIS A 86 13.34 -0.88 2.35
C HIS A 86 13.48 -2.20 3.11
N PHE A 87 13.08 -3.30 2.46
CA PHE A 87 13.12 -4.63 3.09
C PHE A 87 14.46 -5.37 2.95
N ALA A 88 15.46 -4.75 2.32
CA ALA A 88 16.76 -5.36 2.02
C ALA A 88 16.65 -6.73 1.32
N ILE A 89 15.69 -6.89 0.41
CA ILE A 89 15.52 -8.12 -0.38
C ILE A 89 15.63 -7.85 -1.89
N PRO A 90 16.13 -8.80 -2.70
CA PRO A 90 16.14 -8.68 -4.16
C PRO A 90 14.75 -8.45 -4.77
N GLU A 91 14.67 -7.67 -5.86
CA GLU A 91 13.40 -7.30 -6.51
C GLU A 91 12.59 -8.51 -7.02
N ASP A 92 13.26 -9.55 -7.51
CA ASP A 92 12.67 -10.82 -7.95
C ASP A 92 12.01 -11.57 -6.79
N ARG A 93 12.68 -11.64 -5.63
CA ARG A 93 12.13 -12.26 -4.42
C ARG A 93 10.98 -11.45 -3.85
N LEU A 94 11.03 -10.12 -3.94
CA LEU A 94 9.95 -9.25 -3.48
C LEU A 94 8.65 -9.52 -4.24
N LEU A 95 8.71 -9.64 -5.57
CA LEU A 95 7.54 -9.95 -6.39
C LEU A 95 6.92 -11.29 -6.00
N GLY A 96 7.73 -12.34 -5.86
CA GLY A 96 7.25 -13.65 -5.42
C GLY A 96 6.65 -13.61 -4.01
N PHE A 97 7.29 -12.90 -3.07
CA PHE A 97 6.76 -12.74 -1.72
C PHE A 97 5.39 -12.05 -1.71
N VAL A 98 5.23 -10.96 -2.47
CA VAL A 98 3.97 -10.21 -2.52
C VAL A 98 2.87 -11.08 -3.14
N ALA A 99 3.16 -11.81 -4.22
CA ALA A 99 2.19 -12.69 -4.88
C ALA A 99 1.77 -13.89 -4.01
N ASP A 100 2.73 -14.52 -3.31
CA ASP A 100 2.48 -15.79 -2.62
C ASP A 100 1.99 -15.61 -1.16
N ALA A 101 2.51 -14.60 -0.46
CA ALA A 101 2.38 -14.49 0.99
C ALA A 101 1.35 -13.44 1.46
N LEU A 102 1.15 -12.36 0.70
CA LEU A 102 0.26 -11.29 1.12
C LEU A 102 -1.20 -11.61 0.81
N VAL A 103 -2.05 -11.31 1.77
CA VAL A 103 -3.51 -11.41 1.67
C VAL A 103 -4.15 -10.08 2.09
N PRO A 104 -5.31 -9.74 1.50
CA PRO A 104 -6.08 -8.59 1.95
C PRO A 104 -6.61 -8.83 3.37
N GLN A 105 -6.39 -7.88 4.27
CA GLN A 105 -6.81 -7.98 5.67
C GLN A 105 -7.43 -6.70 6.19
N VAL A 106 -8.21 -6.85 7.26
CA VAL A 106 -8.83 -5.77 8.02
C VAL A 106 -8.35 -5.89 9.46
N LEU A 107 -7.81 -4.80 10.02
CA LEU A 107 -7.33 -4.81 11.41
C LEU A 107 -8.48 -5.05 12.39
N SER A 108 -8.32 -6.02 13.27
CA SER A 108 -9.31 -6.39 14.30
C SER A 108 -9.33 -5.44 15.50
N ALA A 109 -8.23 -4.71 15.73
CA ALA A 109 -8.05 -3.75 16.81
C ALA A 109 -7.22 -2.54 16.35
N ASP A 110 -7.24 -1.47 17.14
CA ASP A 110 -6.32 -0.35 16.98
C ASP A 110 -4.87 -0.85 17.18
N SER A 111 -3.97 -0.49 16.28
CA SER A 111 -2.57 -0.93 16.32
C SER A 111 -1.62 0.24 16.10
N ARG A 112 -0.59 0.36 16.95
CA ARG A 112 0.52 1.31 16.76
C ARG A 112 1.59 0.64 15.91
N VAL A 113 1.89 1.22 14.76
CA VAL A 113 2.85 0.69 13.79
C VAL A 113 3.84 1.76 13.34
N GLN A 114 4.99 1.31 12.83
CA GLN A 114 5.93 2.18 12.14
C GLN A 114 5.51 2.26 10.67
N ASN A 115 4.95 3.39 10.27
CA ASN A 115 4.57 3.62 8.88
C ASN A 115 5.76 4.24 8.14
N TYR A 116 6.26 3.57 7.11
CA TYR A 116 7.39 4.05 6.31
C TYR A 116 6.90 4.80 5.09
N GLY A 117 7.48 5.98 4.84
CA GLY A 117 7.22 6.80 3.67
C GLY A 117 8.49 7.00 2.85
N VAL A 118 8.31 7.44 1.60
CA VAL A 118 9.42 7.87 0.73
C VAL A 118 9.24 9.33 0.39
N THR A 119 10.28 10.14 0.60
CA THR A 119 10.29 11.54 0.17
C THR A 119 10.41 11.63 -1.36
N LYS A 120 10.20 12.82 -1.93
CA LYS A 120 10.46 13.07 -3.36
C LYS A 120 11.90 12.79 -3.80
N SER A 121 12.87 12.87 -2.88
CA SER A 121 14.28 12.56 -3.15
C SER A 121 14.61 11.06 -3.05
N GLY A 122 13.64 10.20 -2.71
CA GLY A 122 13.88 8.77 -2.53
C GLY A 122 14.41 8.39 -1.14
N LEU A 123 14.42 9.33 -0.18
CA LEU A 123 14.79 9.03 1.20
C LEU A 123 13.64 8.31 1.89
N ILE A 124 13.93 7.15 2.47
CA ILE A 124 12.97 6.38 3.26
C ILE A 124 13.04 6.87 4.71
N TYR A 125 11.89 7.17 5.30
CA TYR A 125 11.78 7.57 6.70
C TYR A 125 10.57 6.87 7.33
N HIS A 126 10.50 6.86 8.67
CA HIS A 126 9.38 6.26 9.39
C HIS A 126 8.65 7.28 10.25
N LYS A 127 7.37 7.00 10.52
CA LYS A 127 6.54 7.73 11.46
C LYS A 127 5.68 6.75 12.25
N ASN A 128 5.74 6.85 13.57
CA ASN A 128 4.82 6.13 14.45
C ASN A 128 3.39 6.60 14.21
N THR A 129 2.52 5.68 13.79
CA THR A 129 1.12 5.97 13.47
C THR A 129 0.23 4.93 14.13
N THR A 130 -0.92 5.36 14.63
CA THR A 130 -1.97 4.45 15.09
C THR A 130 -2.91 4.17 13.92
N LEU A 131 -2.95 2.93 13.45
CA LEU A 131 -3.98 2.44 12.54
C LEU A 131 -5.20 2.06 13.35
N LYS A 132 -6.38 2.49 12.90
CA LYS A 132 -7.64 2.19 13.59
C LYS A 132 -8.16 0.80 13.25
N LYS A 133 -8.89 0.19 14.18
CA LYS A 133 -9.71 -1.00 13.91
C LYS A 133 -10.54 -0.78 12.63
N GLY A 134 -10.62 -1.78 11.77
CA GLY A 134 -11.31 -1.70 10.49
C GLY A 134 -10.45 -1.17 9.33
N THR A 135 -9.23 -0.69 9.59
CA THR A 135 -8.31 -0.26 8.51
C THR A 135 -7.91 -1.47 7.66
N ARG A 136 -7.98 -1.32 6.33
CA ARG A 136 -7.51 -2.34 5.38
C ARG A 136 -5.99 -2.29 5.24
N VAL A 137 -5.37 -3.46 5.15
CA VAL A 137 -3.92 -3.64 5.00
C VAL A 137 -3.64 -4.85 4.12
N TRP A 138 -2.45 -4.90 3.53
CA TRP A 138 -1.88 -6.12 2.99
C TRP A 138 -1.07 -6.79 4.09
N GLY A 139 -1.48 -7.97 4.52
CA GLY A 139 -0.88 -8.68 5.65
C GLY A 139 -0.56 -10.12 5.33
N LEU A 140 0.16 -10.78 6.23
CA LEU A 140 0.33 -12.22 6.22
C LEU A 140 -0.92 -12.92 6.73
N ARG A 141 -1.09 -14.20 6.40
CA ARG A 141 -2.24 -15.01 6.85
C ARG A 141 -2.38 -15.12 8.38
N ASP A 142 -1.32 -14.85 9.15
CA ASP A 142 -1.33 -14.82 10.61
C ASP A 142 -1.90 -13.51 11.21
N GLY A 143 -2.24 -12.53 10.36
CA GLY A 143 -2.77 -11.23 10.77
C GLY A 143 -1.71 -10.13 10.86
N THR A 144 -0.44 -10.42 10.58
CA THR A 144 0.64 -9.43 10.65
C THR A 144 0.52 -8.43 9.49
N PRO A 145 0.32 -7.13 9.76
CA PRO A 145 0.19 -6.12 8.72
C PRO A 145 1.56 -5.80 8.10
N ILE A 146 1.69 -5.91 6.78
CA ILE A 146 2.95 -5.68 6.05
C ILE A 146 2.93 -4.36 5.31
N LEU A 147 1.88 -4.07 4.54
CA LEU A 147 1.72 -2.81 3.78
C LEU A 147 0.36 -2.17 4.06
N LYS A 148 0.31 -0.84 4.05
CA LYS A 148 -0.96 -0.10 4.07
C LYS A 148 -1.67 -0.24 2.73
N TRP A 149 -2.99 -0.46 2.75
CA TRP A 149 -3.80 -0.73 1.56
C TRP A 149 -3.71 0.36 0.48
N ASP A 150 -3.95 1.62 0.85
CA ASP A 150 -4.16 2.70 -0.14
C ASP A 150 -2.88 3.18 -0.83
N CYS A 151 -1.75 3.13 -0.12
CA CYS A 151 -0.48 3.74 -0.57
C CYS A 151 0.70 2.76 -0.61
N SER A 152 0.46 1.50 -0.24
CA SER A 152 1.47 0.43 -0.19
C SER A 152 2.70 0.79 0.65
N ASN A 153 2.50 1.62 1.68
CA ASN A 153 3.56 1.99 2.60
C ASN A 153 3.89 0.79 3.52
N PRO A 154 5.16 0.42 3.69
CA PRO A 154 5.56 -0.59 4.65
C PRO A 154 5.15 -0.23 6.07
N LEU A 155 4.79 -1.26 6.83
CA LEU A 155 4.42 -1.18 8.24
C LEU A 155 5.43 -1.87 9.15
N LEU A 156 6.45 -2.52 8.56
CA LEU A 156 7.55 -3.24 9.22
C LEU A 156 8.87 -2.86 8.57
N LEU A 157 9.97 -2.98 9.32
CA LEU A 157 11.32 -2.75 8.81
C LEU A 157 11.78 -3.90 7.91
N GLU A 158 11.56 -5.13 8.37
CA GLU A 158 12.00 -6.35 7.70
C GLU A 158 10.81 -7.24 7.40
N LEU A 159 10.89 -7.96 6.28
CA LEU A 159 9.90 -8.98 5.99
C LEU A 159 10.19 -10.21 6.84
N PRO A 160 9.16 -10.85 7.41
CA PRO A 160 9.26 -12.19 8.01
C PRO A 160 9.41 -13.24 6.89
N VAL A 161 10.45 -13.09 6.07
CA VAL A 161 10.85 -14.11 5.11
C VAL A 161 11.36 -15.25 5.98
N LYS A 162 10.51 -16.28 6.17
CA LYS A 162 11.01 -17.58 6.62
C LYS A 162 12.16 -17.87 5.67
N ARG A 163 13.41 -17.81 6.17
CA ARG A 163 14.57 -18.19 5.38
C ARG A 163 14.21 -19.56 4.85
N ARG A 164 13.92 -19.66 3.55
CA ARG A 164 13.85 -20.96 2.91
C ARG A 164 15.24 -21.48 3.13
N VAL A 165 15.40 -22.37 4.12
CA VAL A 165 16.59 -23.19 4.23
C VAL A 165 16.75 -23.74 2.82
N PRO A 166 17.85 -23.41 2.10
CA PRO A 166 18.01 -23.84 0.74
C PRO A 166 17.66 -25.32 0.73
N LYS A 167 16.59 -25.70 0.01
CA LYS A 167 16.23 -27.11 -0.13
C LYS A 167 17.54 -27.72 -0.58
N PRO A 168 18.18 -28.58 0.23
CA PRO A 168 19.56 -28.99 -0.02
C PRO A 168 19.55 -29.44 -1.45
N THR A 169 20.24 -28.68 -2.32
CA THR A 169 20.41 -29.07 -3.72
C THR A 169 20.90 -30.49 -3.57
N PRO A 170 20.15 -31.52 -4.02
CA PRO A 170 20.61 -32.89 -3.88
C PRO A 170 21.99 -32.84 -4.47
N VAL A 171 23.00 -33.04 -3.61
CA VAL A 171 24.40 -32.82 -3.95
C VAL A 171 24.56 -33.65 -5.20
N GLY A 172 24.58 -32.97 -6.34
CA GLY A 172 24.49 -33.61 -7.62
C GLY A 172 25.64 -34.57 -7.56
N LEU A 173 25.33 -35.87 -7.66
CA LEU A 173 26.31 -36.94 -7.78
C LEU A 173 27.38 -36.37 -8.69
N TRP A 174 28.50 -35.93 -8.09
CA TRP A 174 29.52 -35.22 -8.83
C TRP A 174 29.93 -36.29 -9.80
N LYS A 175 29.57 -36.13 -11.08
CA LYS A 175 30.15 -36.96 -12.13
C LYS A 175 31.60 -36.53 -12.08
N GLU A 176 32.33 -37.28 -11.26
CA GLU A 176 33.75 -37.23 -11.07
C GLU A 176 34.30 -37.26 -12.49
N LYS A 177 34.62 -36.07 -12.99
CA LYS A 177 35.27 -35.95 -14.27
C LYS A 177 36.65 -36.50 -13.99
N GLY A 178 36.83 -37.79 -14.28
CA GLY A 178 37.97 -38.60 -13.88
C GLY A 178 39.25 -37.79 -13.89
N ILE A 179 39.62 -37.30 -12.72
CA ILE A 179 40.97 -36.84 -12.44
C ILE A 179 41.71 -38.16 -12.23
N ALA A 180 42.64 -38.45 -13.13
CA ALA A 180 43.51 -39.61 -12.98
C ALA A 180 44.11 -39.60 -11.55
N PRO A 181 44.14 -40.74 -10.86
CA PRO A 181 44.59 -40.80 -9.47
C PRO A 181 45.98 -40.17 -9.33
N PRO A 182 46.16 -39.12 -8.51
CA PRO A 182 47.49 -38.75 -8.08
C PRO A 182 48.05 -39.91 -7.27
N GLU A 183 49.22 -40.38 -7.67
CA GLU A 183 50.01 -41.42 -7.04
C GLU A 183 50.10 -41.17 -5.52
N ALA A 184 49.62 -42.15 -4.76
CA ALA A 184 49.41 -42.03 -3.33
C ALA A 184 50.75 -42.06 -2.58
N THR A 185 51.22 -40.89 -2.14
CA THR A 185 52.24 -40.81 -1.08
C THR A 185 51.57 -41.18 0.23
N LEU A 186 51.89 -42.38 0.73
CA LEU A 186 51.45 -42.93 2.02
C LEU A 186 51.97 -42.04 3.16
N LEU A 187 51.07 -41.30 3.81
CA LEU A 187 51.34 -40.69 5.11
C LEU A 187 50.96 -41.66 6.24
N PRO A 188 51.70 -41.66 7.35
CA PRO A 188 51.46 -42.55 8.49
C PRO A 188 50.12 -42.25 9.19
N PRO A 189 49.53 -43.27 9.85
CA PRO A 189 48.21 -43.18 10.46
C PRO A 189 48.24 -42.19 11.63
N THR A 190 47.46 -41.11 11.50
CA THR A 190 47.17 -40.21 12.62
C THR A 190 46.16 -40.88 13.55
N GLU A 191 46.55 -41.04 14.80
CA GLU A 191 45.74 -41.64 15.86
C GLU A 191 44.38 -40.95 16.05
N LEU A 192 43.39 -41.82 16.27
CA LEU A 192 41.99 -41.55 16.48
C LEU A 192 41.78 -40.81 17.82
N GLY A 193 41.63 -39.49 17.76
CA GLY A 193 41.14 -38.68 18.88
C GLY A 193 39.67 -38.99 19.18
N ALA A 194 39.38 -39.24 20.46
CA ALA A 194 38.15 -39.78 21.02
C ALA A 194 36.82 -39.13 20.56
N PRO A 195 35.70 -39.89 20.58
CA PRO A 195 34.37 -39.34 20.38
C PRO A 195 33.99 -38.45 21.56
N MET A 196 33.90 -37.13 21.34
CA MET A 196 33.24 -36.26 22.30
C MET A 196 31.75 -36.61 22.34
N GLY A 197 31.33 -37.23 23.44
CA GLY A 197 29.95 -37.56 23.74
C GLY A 197 29.08 -36.30 23.73
N ILE A 198 28.11 -36.27 22.83
CA ILE A 198 27.04 -35.28 22.85
C ILE A 198 26.06 -35.73 23.93
N THR A 199 26.20 -35.16 25.13
CA THR A 199 25.24 -35.33 26.22
C THR A 199 23.96 -34.59 25.83
N LEU A 200 22.95 -35.34 25.40
CA LEU A 200 21.57 -34.87 25.27
C LEU A 200 21.05 -34.52 26.68
N ALA A 201 21.08 -33.23 27.01
CA ALA A 201 20.42 -32.70 28.19
C ALA A 201 18.90 -32.89 28.03
N LEU A 202 18.37 -33.92 28.69
CA LEU A 202 16.96 -34.18 28.82
C LEU A 202 16.33 -33.01 29.60
N GLU A 203 15.60 -32.16 28.88
CA GLU A 203 14.90 -31.01 29.48
C GLU A 203 13.82 -31.52 30.43
N LYS A 204 13.98 -31.18 31.71
CA LYS A 204 13.10 -31.57 32.81
C LYS A 204 11.67 -31.08 32.51
N PRO A 205 10.63 -31.94 32.59
CA PRO A 205 9.24 -31.53 32.46
C PRO A 205 8.95 -30.37 33.42
N GLY A 206 8.53 -29.23 32.86
CA GLY A 206 8.22 -28.02 33.61
C GLY A 206 7.10 -28.26 34.61
N ASP A 207 7.28 -27.69 35.80
CA ASP A 207 6.31 -27.77 36.90
C ASP A 207 4.92 -27.27 36.47
N PRO A 208 3.83 -27.86 37.00
CA PRO A 208 2.47 -27.45 36.69
C PRO A 208 2.27 -25.97 37.02
N LEU A 209 1.91 -25.20 35.99
CA LEU A 209 1.57 -23.78 36.11
C LEU A 209 0.42 -23.61 37.10
N LEU A 210 0.70 -22.95 38.22
CA LEU A 210 -0.34 -22.52 39.17
C LEU A 210 -1.34 -21.60 38.45
N PRO A 211 -2.64 -21.69 38.77
CA PRO A 211 -3.63 -20.79 38.20
C PRO A 211 -3.29 -19.35 38.56
N PRO A 212 -3.49 -18.39 37.62
CA PRO A 212 -3.24 -16.99 37.89
C PRO A 212 -4.12 -16.51 39.06
N PRO A 213 -3.59 -15.67 39.97
CA PRO A 213 -4.38 -15.12 41.05
C PRO A 213 -5.57 -14.32 40.49
N PRO A 214 -6.70 -14.27 41.23
CA PRO A 214 -7.85 -13.48 40.82
C PRO A 214 -7.45 -12.01 40.63
N PHE A 215 -7.80 -11.46 39.47
CA PHE A 215 -7.54 -10.07 39.15
C PHE A 215 -8.27 -9.15 40.14
N THR A 216 -7.53 -8.52 41.03
CA THR A 216 -8.02 -7.35 41.77
C THR A 216 -8.07 -6.17 40.81
N PRO A 217 -9.24 -5.55 40.55
CA PRO A 217 -9.31 -4.37 39.71
C PRO A 217 -8.52 -3.26 40.38
N THR A 218 -7.43 -2.83 39.75
CA THR A 218 -6.69 -1.64 40.17
C THR A 218 -7.60 -0.43 39.97
N PRO A 219 -7.91 0.36 41.02
CA PRO A 219 -8.70 1.57 40.88
C PRO A 219 -7.97 2.51 39.93
N THR A 220 -8.62 2.83 38.81
CA THR A 220 -8.09 3.76 37.81
C THR A 220 -7.95 5.14 38.47
N PRO A 221 -6.73 5.72 38.54
CA PRO A 221 -6.55 7.08 39.02
C PRO A 221 -7.31 8.04 38.11
N GLY A 222 -8.24 8.81 38.70
CA GLY A 222 -8.98 9.83 37.99
C GLY A 222 -8.03 10.80 37.32
N ASN A 223 -8.10 10.88 35.99
CA ASN A 223 -7.26 11.77 35.21
C ASN A 223 -7.69 13.22 35.50
N PRO A 224 -6.81 14.10 36.00
CA PRO A 224 -7.16 15.49 36.24
C PRO A 224 -7.42 16.19 34.92
N THR A 225 -8.62 16.74 34.77
CA THR A 225 -9.02 17.64 33.69
C THR A 225 -8.08 18.84 33.68
N SER A 226 -7.04 18.83 32.83
CA SER A 226 -6.20 20.02 32.64
C SER A 226 -6.97 21.10 31.88
N PRO A 227 -6.90 22.37 32.32
CA PRO A 227 -7.46 23.49 31.59
C PRO A 227 -6.69 23.70 30.28
N ARG A 228 -7.46 23.81 29.20
CA ARG A 228 -7.02 24.10 27.84
C ARG A 228 -6.29 25.45 27.82
N SER A 229 -4.97 25.39 27.64
CA SER A 229 -4.09 26.56 27.55
C SER A 229 -4.39 27.38 26.29
N SER A 230 -4.70 28.66 26.50
CA SER A 230 -4.88 29.68 25.47
C SER A 230 -3.52 30.11 24.94
N SER A 231 -3.17 29.75 23.71
CA SER A 231 -2.01 30.31 23.03
C SER A 231 -2.28 31.76 22.62
N MET A 232 -1.75 32.71 23.39
CA MET A 232 -1.51 34.07 22.92
C MET A 232 -0.60 34.02 21.69
N ILE A 233 -1.10 34.52 20.56
CA ILE A 233 -0.30 34.78 19.36
C ILE A 233 0.44 36.10 19.60
N THR A 234 1.72 36.00 19.98
CA THR A 234 2.63 37.14 20.05
C THR A 234 2.93 37.61 18.62
N ARG A 235 2.26 38.68 18.23
CA ARG A 235 2.38 39.36 16.94
C ARG A 235 3.66 40.20 16.96
N SER A 236 4.81 39.60 16.65
CA SER A 236 6.05 40.34 16.44
C SER A 236 5.94 41.13 15.13
N GLY A 237 5.87 42.45 15.24
CA GLY A 237 5.88 43.37 14.11
C GLY A 237 7.20 43.29 13.35
N VAL A 238 7.09 43.18 12.03
CA VAL A 238 8.14 43.57 11.09
C VAL A 238 7.57 44.72 10.27
N PRO A 239 8.22 45.89 10.22
CA PRO A 239 7.70 47.05 9.52
C PRO A 239 7.71 46.85 7.99
N LEU A 240 6.63 47.34 7.39
CA LEU A 240 6.44 47.50 5.95
C LEU A 240 7.51 48.40 5.34
N LEU A 241 8.12 47.93 4.24
CA LEU A 241 8.69 48.79 3.20
C LEU A 241 7.72 48.80 2.01
N PRO A 242 7.40 49.97 1.44
CA PRO A 242 6.55 50.07 0.26
C PRO A 242 7.40 49.83 -0.99
N VAL A 243 7.31 48.65 -1.58
CA VAL A 243 7.75 48.44 -2.97
C VAL A 243 6.50 48.43 -3.84
N ALA A 244 6.32 49.53 -4.54
CA ALA A 244 5.32 49.68 -5.58
C ALA A 244 5.63 48.73 -6.75
N GLY A 245 4.58 48.06 -7.25
CA GLY A 245 4.62 47.39 -8.54
C GLY A 245 4.89 45.88 -8.46
N VAL A 246 3.80 45.11 -8.41
CA VAL A 246 3.50 43.88 -9.16
C VAL A 246 2.39 43.20 -8.35
N PHE A 247 1.17 43.21 -8.89
CA PHE A 247 0.01 42.51 -8.31
C PHE A 247 0.24 40.99 -8.36
N GLY A 248 0.98 40.47 -7.38
CA GLY A 248 1.07 39.05 -7.07
C GLY A 248 -0.01 38.69 -6.07
N LEU A 249 -1.06 37.99 -6.51
CA LEU A 249 -2.17 37.55 -5.68
C LEU A 249 -1.66 36.43 -4.74
N VAL A 250 -1.17 36.80 -3.56
CA VAL A 250 -0.75 35.86 -2.51
C VAL A 250 -2.01 35.31 -1.83
N VAL A 251 -2.47 34.14 -2.27
CA VAL A 251 -3.53 33.39 -1.59
C VAL A 251 -2.93 32.80 -0.30
N ARG A 252 -3.09 33.52 0.81
CA ARG A 252 -2.81 33.00 2.15
C ARG A 252 -3.87 31.95 2.48
N SER A 253 -3.48 30.68 2.48
CA SER A 253 -4.33 29.58 2.96
C SER A 253 -4.39 29.64 4.49
N GLN A 254 -5.40 30.32 5.03
CA GLN A 254 -5.78 30.16 6.44
C GLN A 254 -6.47 28.80 6.61
N THR A 255 -5.83 27.88 7.31
CA THR A 255 -6.47 26.69 7.85
C THR A 255 -7.44 27.12 8.94
N ALA A 256 -8.70 27.33 8.58
CA ALA A 256 -9.79 27.55 9.52
C ALA A 256 -10.16 26.21 10.22
N PRO A 257 -10.56 26.26 11.51
CA PRO A 257 -11.15 25.10 12.17
C PRO A 257 -12.42 24.67 11.43
N THR A 258 -12.65 23.36 11.36
CA THR A 258 -13.79 22.74 10.68
C THR A 258 -15.08 23.00 11.43
N SER A 259 -15.65 24.20 11.24
CA SER A 259 -17.05 24.49 11.54
C SER A 259 -17.90 23.98 10.38
N VAL A 260 -18.89 23.14 10.68
CA VAL A 260 -19.89 22.71 9.68
C VAL A 260 -20.61 23.97 9.17
N PRO A 261 -20.57 24.28 7.86
CA PRO A 261 -21.16 25.51 7.34
C PRO A 261 -22.68 25.42 7.38
N GLU A 262 -23.30 26.43 7.98
CA GLU A 262 -24.74 26.64 7.94
C GLU A 262 -25.18 26.97 6.49
N PRO A 263 -26.43 26.62 6.09
CA PRO A 263 -26.88 26.67 4.70
C PRO A 263 -26.78 28.05 4.04
N THR A 264 -26.69 29.13 4.83
CA THR A 264 -26.52 30.50 4.36
C THR A 264 -25.15 30.78 3.73
N THR A 265 -24.09 30.06 4.12
CA THR A 265 -22.74 30.31 3.58
C THR A 265 -22.57 29.79 2.14
N ILE A 266 -23.36 28.79 1.74
CA ILE A 266 -23.32 28.22 0.39
C ILE A 266 -23.90 29.21 -0.64
N ALA A 267 -24.94 29.96 -0.26
CA ALA A 267 -25.57 30.94 -1.15
C ALA A 267 -24.62 32.11 -1.50
N LEU A 268 -23.79 32.55 -0.55
CA LEU A 268 -22.86 33.66 -0.76
C LEU A 268 -21.68 33.30 -1.67
N LEU A 269 -21.25 32.04 -1.66
CA LEU A 269 -20.15 31.53 -2.49
C LEU A 269 -20.55 31.31 -3.95
N GLY A 270 -21.83 31.03 -4.21
CA GLY A 270 -22.38 30.90 -5.57
C GLY A 270 -22.40 32.21 -6.37
N LEU A 271 -22.67 33.35 -5.71
CA LEU A 271 -22.73 34.66 -6.37
C LEU A 271 -21.34 35.18 -6.81
N GLY A 272 -20.27 34.81 -6.10
CA GLY A 272 -18.90 35.25 -6.43
C GLY A 272 -18.32 34.58 -7.69
N ALA A 273 -18.71 33.33 -7.98
CA ALA A 273 -18.17 32.58 -9.11
C ALA A 273 -18.69 33.07 -10.47
N LEU A 274 -19.92 33.60 -10.53
CA LEU A 274 -20.53 34.12 -11.77
C LEU A 274 -19.89 35.45 -12.23
N GLY A 275 -19.43 36.30 -11.31
CA GLY A 275 -18.80 37.57 -11.64
C GLY A 275 -17.41 37.44 -12.31
N LEU A 276 -16.67 36.36 -12.02
CA LEU A 276 -15.34 36.14 -12.61
C LEU A 276 -15.40 35.60 -14.06
N LEU A 277 -16.51 34.98 -14.46
CA LEU A 277 -16.67 34.46 -15.82
C LEU A 277 -17.05 35.56 -16.83
N THR A 278 -17.77 36.60 -16.40
CA THR A 278 -18.14 37.72 -17.28
C THR A 278 -16.95 38.63 -17.58
N LEU A 279 -16.05 38.86 -16.62
CA LEU A 279 -14.83 39.65 -16.80
C LEU A 279 -13.80 39.02 -17.76
N ARG A 280 -13.81 37.69 -17.91
CA ARG A 280 -12.89 36.99 -18.82
C ARG A 280 -13.32 37.05 -20.29
N ARG A 281 -14.51 37.57 -20.59
CA ARG A 281 -15.06 37.66 -21.96
C ARG A 281 -14.86 39.05 -22.60
N GLN A 282 -14.36 40.03 -21.84
CA GLN A 282 -14.10 41.40 -22.30
C GLN A 282 -12.61 41.73 -22.51
N ARG A 283 -11.73 40.73 -22.40
CA ARG A 283 -10.33 40.79 -22.85
C ARG A 283 -10.11 39.77 -23.95
#